data_AF-A0A8J4WW91-F1
#
_entry.id   AF-A0A8J4WW91-F1
#
_cell.length_a   1.000
_cell.length_b   1.000
_cell.length_c   1.000
_cell.angle_alpha   90.00
_cell.angle_beta   90.00
_cell.angle_gamma   90.00
#
_symmetry.space_group_name_H-M   'P 1'
#
loop_
_entity.id
_entity.type
_entity.pdbx_description
1 polymer ?
#
loop_
_entity_poly.entity_id
_entity_poly.type
_entity_poly.pdbx_seq_one_letter_code
_entity_poly.pdbx_strand_id
1 'polypeptide(L)'
;MKIRTIGLTLAFCFFGAAACFAADPQMGTWKLNEAKSKITPGTLKNTQVVYSSMFGQVKIKADGIDANGKPSHTEWSGRFDGKDYPVTGDPNSDGRSYTKVNERTLTTTNKKNGKVTVTGQIVVSPDGKTRRVTLTGTTPKGKKVKNVAVYDKQ
;
A
#
# COMPACT_ATOMS: atom_id res chain seq x y z
N MET A 1 -45.70 -55.64 -23.36
CA MET A 1 -45.81 -54.16 -23.33
C MET A 1 -44.83 -53.62 -22.30
N LYS A 2 -44.17 -52.51 -22.64
CA LYS A 2 -42.89 -52.03 -22.10
C LYS A 2 -42.97 -51.52 -20.65
N ILE A 3 -42.06 -51.98 -19.81
CA ILE A 3 -41.78 -51.47 -18.46
C ILE A 3 -41.08 -50.11 -18.60
N ARG A 4 -41.62 -49.05 -17.98
CA ARG A 4 -41.00 -47.73 -17.93
C ARG A 4 -40.51 -47.45 -16.51
N THR A 5 -39.22 -47.67 -16.28
CA THR A 5 -38.49 -47.23 -15.09
C THR A 5 -38.25 -45.73 -15.22
N ILE A 6 -38.91 -44.93 -14.39
CA ILE A 6 -38.63 -43.49 -14.26
C ILE A 6 -37.61 -43.33 -13.14
N GLY A 7 -36.36 -43.07 -13.51
CA GLY A 7 -35.26 -42.78 -12.59
C GLY A 7 -35.42 -41.39 -11.98
N LEU A 8 -35.38 -41.33 -10.65
CA LEU A 8 -35.35 -40.09 -9.87
C LEU A 8 -33.90 -39.60 -9.78
N THR A 9 -33.51 -38.62 -10.61
CA THR A 9 -32.20 -37.96 -10.49
C THR A 9 -32.34 -36.70 -9.64
N LEU A 10 -31.93 -36.78 -8.38
CA LEU A 10 -31.85 -35.62 -7.48
C LEU A 10 -30.55 -34.87 -7.76
N ALA A 11 -30.60 -33.80 -8.57
CA ALA A 11 -29.47 -32.92 -8.81
C ALA A 11 -29.27 -31.98 -7.61
N PHE A 12 -28.27 -32.26 -6.78
CA PHE A 12 -27.86 -31.43 -5.66
C PHE A 12 -27.13 -30.18 -6.18
N CYS A 13 -27.87 -29.09 -6.42
CA CYS A 13 -27.27 -27.80 -6.75
C CYS A 13 -26.60 -27.19 -5.52
N PHE A 14 -25.31 -27.43 -5.33
CA PHE A 14 -24.47 -26.55 -4.51
C PHE A 14 -24.32 -25.21 -5.24
N PHE A 15 -25.22 -24.27 -4.96
CA PHE A 15 -24.93 -22.85 -5.19
C PHE A 15 -23.82 -22.46 -4.22
N GLY A 16 -22.57 -22.63 -4.65
CA GLY A 16 -21.42 -22.04 -3.99
C GLY A 16 -21.59 -20.52 -4.03
N ALA A 17 -21.91 -19.92 -2.89
CA ALA A 17 -21.81 -18.49 -2.71
C ALA A 17 -20.34 -18.10 -2.89
N ALA A 18 -19.95 -17.73 -4.10
CA ALA A 18 -18.70 -17.04 -4.34
C ALA A 18 -18.83 -15.67 -3.67
N ALA A 19 -18.38 -15.57 -2.43
CA ALA A 19 -18.16 -14.28 -1.80
C ALA A 19 -17.12 -13.54 -2.67
N CYS A 20 -17.58 -12.63 -3.51
CA CYS A 20 -16.71 -11.64 -4.13
C CYS A 20 -16.14 -10.78 -3.01
N PHE A 21 -14.99 -11.16 -2.47
CA PHE A 21 -14.19 -10.24 -1.68
C PHE A 21 -13.81 -9.09 -2.61
N ALA A 22 -14.32 -7.89 -2.33
CA ALA A 22 -13.85 -6.70 -3.01
C ALA A 22 -12.33 -6.62 -2.83
N ALA A 23 -11.60 -6.50 -3.94
CA ALA A 23 -10.16 -6.33 -3.89
C ALA A 23 -9.82 -5.09 -3.06
N ASP A 24 -8.95 -5.23 -2.06
CA ASP A 24 -8.52 -4.10 -1.23
C ASP A 24 -7.94 -3.01 -2.16
N PRO A 25 -8.52 -1.80 -2.15
CA PRO A 25 -8.16 -0.75 -3.11
C PRO A 25 -6.71 -0.27 -2.93
N GLN A 26 -6.06 -0.53 -1.80
CA GLN A 26 -4.64 -0.21 -1.58
C GLN A 26 -3.71 -1.12 -2.38
N MET A 27 -4.15 -2.34 -2.73
CA MET A 27 -3.31 -3.36 -3.36
C MET A 27 -3.05 -3.06 -4.84
N GLY A 28 -1.92 -3.57 -5.32
CA GLY A 28 -1.46 -3.46 -6.70
C GLY A 28 -0.19 -2.61 -6.85
N THR A 29 0.12 -2.30 -8.10
CA THR A 29 1.30 -1.52 -8.48
C THR A 29 0.90 -0.07 -8.74
N TRP A 30 1.59 0.84 -8.08
CA TRP A 30 1.38 2.28 -8.13
C TRP A 30 2.61 2.95 -8.72
N LYS A 31 2.47 3.59 -9.88
CA LYS A 31 3.55 4.32 -10.54
C LYS A 31 3.40 5.82 -10.29
N LEU A 32 4.49 6.50 -9.95
CA LEU A 32 4.48 7.92 -9.63
C LEU A 32 4.05 8.74 -10.84
N ASN A 33 3.09 9.62 -10.64
CA ASN A 33 2.73 10.68 -11.55
C ASN A 33 3.50 11.94 -11.15
N GLU A 34 4.66 12.18 -11.78
CA GLU A 34 5.51 13.31 -11.43
C GLU A 34 4.83 14.66 -11.68
N ALA A 35 4.05 14.77 -12.77
CA ALA A 35 3.35 16.00 -13.13
C ALA A 35 2.30 16.44 -12.09
N LYS A 36 1.65 15.48 -11.42
CA LYS A 36 0.67 15.75 -10.35
C LYS A 36 1.28 15.80 -8.95
N SER A 37 2.56 15.47 -8.82
CA SER A 37 3.26 15.38 -7.54
C SER A 37 3.98 16.68 -7.19
N LYS A 38 4.13 16.92 -5.87
CA LYS A 38 4.94 17.99 -5.30
C LYS A 38 5.89 17.38 -4.28
N ILE A 39 7.07 17.00 -4.74
CA ILE A 39 8.12 16.39 -3.92
C ILE A 39 9.21 17.42 -3.66
N THR A 40 9.58 17.60 -2.40
CA THR A 40 10.65 18.50 -2.00
C THR A 40 11.98 17.99 -2.55
N PRO A 41 12.76 18.80 -3.28
CA PRO A 41 14.08 18.40 -3.76
C PRO A 41 15.00 17.93 -2.62
N GLY A 42 15.83 16.92 -2.88
CA GLY A 42 16.72 16.32 -1.88
C GLY A 42 15.99 15.46 -0.84
N THR A 43 14.78 14.99 -1.14
CA THR A 43 14.08 13.97 -0.35
C THR A 43 13.84 12.72 -1.19
N LEU A 44 13.60 11.58 -0.53
CA LEU A 44 13.29 10.32 -1.19
C LEU A 44 12.06 10.46 -2.11
N LYS A 45 12.23 10.12 -3.40
CA LYS A 45 11.17 10.07 -4.40
C LYS A 45 10.91 8.62 -4.79
N ASN A 46 9.88 7.99 -4.22
CA ASN A 46 9.45 6.66 -4.65
C ASN A 46 8.74 6.76 -6.00
N THR A 47 9.33 6.17 -7.04
CA THR A 47 8.85 6.17 -8.43
C THR A 47 7.86 5.04 -8.69
N GLN A 48 7.97 3.93 -7.96
CA GLN A 48 7.02 2.82 -8.00
C GLN A 48 6.83 2.25 -6.60
N VAL A 49 5.60 1.85 -6.29
CA VAL A 49 5.25 1.22 -5.02
C VAL A 49 4.31 0.05 -5.30
N VAL A 50 4.65 -1.14 -4.82
CA VAL A 50 3.87 -2.37 -4.99
C VAL A 50 3.36 -2.84 -3.65
N TYR A 51 2.03 -2.97 -3.53
CA TYR A 51 1.35 -3.51 -2.35
C TYR A 51 0.78 -4.87 -2.72
N SER A 52 1.13 -5.91 -1.97
CA SER A 52 0.51 -7.23 -2.08
C SER A 52 0.13 -7.75 -0.69
N SER A 53 -0.85 -8.64 -0.64
CA SER A 53 -1.32 -9.22 0.62
C SER A 53 -1.60 -10.70 0.49
N MET A 54 -1.30 -11.45 1.55
CA MET A 54 -1.67 -12.85 1.71
C MET A 54 -2.14 -13.08 3.14
N PHE A 55 -3.36 -13.58 3.34
CA PHE A 55 -3.97 -13.83 4.66
C PHE A 55 -3.87 -12.64 5.66
N GLY A 56 -4.01 -11.40 5.16
CA GLY A 56 -3.96 -10.18 5.98
C GLY A 56 -2.56 -9.71 6.37
N GLN A 57 -1.50 -10.42 5.96
CA GLN A 57 -0.13 -9.90 5.94
C GLN A 57 0.10 -9.14 4.64
N VAL A 58 0.64 -7.93 4.76
CA VAL A 58 0.92 -7.05 3.62
C VAL A 58 2.42 -6.97 3.41
N LYS A 59 2.84 -7.09 2.14
CA LYS A 59 4.19 -6.77 1.69
C LYS A 59 4.15 -5.50 0.84
N ILE A 60 5.04 -4.57 1.15
CA ILE A 60 5.22 -3.33 0.40
C ILE A 60 6.64 -3.30 -0.11
N LYS A 61 6.80 -3.12 -1.41
CA LYS A 61 8.08 -2.79 -2.04
C LYS A 61 8.00 -1.39 -2.64
N ALA A 62 9.04 -0.60 -2.51
CA ALA A 62 9.12 0.70 -3.16
C ALA A 62 10.50 0.92 -3.77
N ASP A 63 10.48 1.25 -5.05
CA ASP A 63 11.63 1.70 -5.81
C ASP A 63 11.57 3.21 -5.99
N GLY A 64 12.74 3.85 -6.05
CA GLY A 64 12.81 5.29 -6.09
C GLY A 64 14.20 5.84 -6.33
N ILE A 65 14.30 7.14 -6.09
CA ILE A 65 15.53 7.92 -6.14
C ILE A 65 15.74 8.57 -4.77
N ASP A 66 16.92 8.36 -4.19
CA ASP A 66 17.29 8.94 -2.90
C ASP A 66 17.62 10.45 -3.00
N ALA A 67 17.95 11.06 -1.86
CA ALA A 67 18.31 12.46 -1.78
C ALA A 67 19.57 12.84 -2.59
N ASN A 68 20.42 11.87 -2.93
CA ASN A 68 21.66 12.04 -3.69
C ASN A 68 21.49 11.71 -5.19
N GLY A 69 20.27 11.40 -5.64
CA GLY A 69 19.99 11.03 -7.03
C GLY A 69 20.31 9.57 -7.36
N LYS A 70 20.61 8.72 -6.36
CA LYS A 70 20.91 7.30 -6.56
C LYS A 70 19.62 6.46 -6.50
N PRO A 71 19.56 5.32 -7.22
CA PRO A 71 18.47 4.36 -7.04
C PRO A 71 18.33 3.91 -5.59
N SER A 72 17.09 3.79 -5.13
CA SER A 72 16.74 3.31 -3.80
C SER A 72 15.73 2.18 -3.90
N HIS A 73 15.85 1.19 -3.02
CA HIS A 73 14.86 0.12 -2.87
C HIS A 73 14.55 -0.08 -1.39
N THR A 74 13.26 -0.16 -1.05
CA THR A 74 12.81 -0.43 0.32
C THR A 74 11.78 -1.54 0.33
N GLU A 75 11.86 -2.42 1.33
CA GLU A 75 10.82 -3.40 1.60
C GLU A 75 10.27 -3.24 3.02
N TRP A 76 8.99 -3.56 3.16
CA TRP A 76 8.29 -3.59 4.43
C TRP A 76 7.31 -4.75 4.41
N SER A 77 7.17 -5.44 5.54
CA SER A 77 6.18 -6.51 5.72
C SER A 77 5.53 -6.36 7.08
N GLY A 78 4.19 -6.37 7.12
CA GLY A 78 3.45 -6.12 8.35
C GLY A 78 1.94 -6.15 8.12
N ARG A 79 1.21 -5.42 8.98
CA ARG A 79 -0.25 -5.29 8.91
C ARG A 79 -0.64 -3.82 9.01
N PHE A 80 -1.85 -3.48 8.58
CA PHE A 80 -2.41 -2.13 8.70
C PHE A 80 -3.09 -1.89 10.07
N ASP A 81 -2.46 -2.38 11.15
CA ASP A 81 -2.98 -2.39 12.52
C ASP A 81 -2.36 -1.31 13.43
N GLY A 82 -1.56 -0.41 12.85
CA GLY A 82 -0.89 0.68 13.56
C GLY A 82 0.35 0.27 14.35
N LYS A 83 0.73 -1.02 14.35
CA LYS A 83 1.98 -1.47 14.97
C LYS A 83 3.18 -1.16 14.09
N ASP A 84 4.31 -0.87 14.72
CA ASP A 84 5.56 -0.67 13.99
C ASP A 84 6.14 -2.01 13.56
N TYR A 85 6.51 -2.09 12.29
CA TYR A 85 7.23 -3.21 11.69
C TYR A 85 8.54 -2.70 11.06
N PRO A 86 9.60 -3.54 10.98
CA PRO A 86 10.88 -3.11 10.43
C PRO A 86 10.76 -2.76 8.94
N VAL A 87 11.56 -1.78 8.52
CA VAL A 87 11.78 -1.44 7.11
C VAL A 87 13.19 -1.85 6.73
N THR A 88 13.37 -2.45 5.55
CA THR A 88 14.69 -2.75 4.99
C THR A 88 15.01 -1.78 3.85
N GLY A 89 16.28 -1.42 3.70
CA GLY A 89 16.77 -0.56 2.61
C GLY A 89 16.50 0.95 2.78
N ASP A 90 15.82 1.38 3.84
CA ASP A 90 15.60 2.80 4.15
C ASP A 90 16.63 3.29 5.18
N PRO A 91 17.64 4.11 4.80
CA PRO A 91 18.62 4.60 5.77
C PRO A 91 18.00 5.56 6.80
N ASN A 92 16.85 6.17 6.50
CA ASN A 92 16.22 7.21 7.31
C ASN A 92 15.10 6.69 8.22
N SER A 93 14.80 5.39 8.19
CA SER A 93 13.74 4.78 9.00
C SER A 93 14.07 3.33 9.34
N ASP A 94 13.98 2.98 10.62
CA ASP A 94 14.17 1.59 11.09
C ASP A 94 12.82 0.86 11.21
N GLY A 95 11.75 1.62 11.46
CA GLY A 95 10.39 1.08 11.61
C GLY A 95 9.35 1.93 10.90
N ARG A 96 8.30 1.27 10.41
CA ARG A 96 7.14 1.91 9.80
C ARG A 96 5.87 1.22 10.24
N SER A 97 4.85 2.01 10.54
CA SER A 97 3.49 1.57 10.83
C SER A 97 2.53 2.14 9.80
N TYR A 98 1.46 1.38 9.57
CA TYR A 98 0.30 1.81 8.81
C TYR A 98 -0.96 1.50 9.61
N THR A 99 -1.92 2.42 9.64
CA THR A 99 -3.22 2.20 10.30
C THR A 99 -4.33 2.36 9.28
N LYS A 100 -5.20 1.36 9.15
CA LYS A 100 -6.41 1.47 8.33
C LYS A 100 -7.42 2.40 9.00
N VAL A 101 -7.72 3.54 8.36
CA VAL A 101 -8.77 4.47 8.80
C VAL A 101 -10.11 4.05 8.20
N ASN A 102 -10.09 3.68 6.92
CA ASN A 102 -11.20 3.07 6.20
C ASN A 102 -10.65 2.31 4.98
N GLU A 103 -11.52 1.73 4.15
CA GLU A 103 -11.11 0.95 2.97
C GLU A 103 -10.12 1.68 2.04
N ARG A 104 -10.26 3.00 1.88
CA ARG A 104 -9.46 3.79 0.94
C ARG A 104 -8.42 4.67 1.60
N THR A 105 -8.34 4.67 2.93
CA THR A 105 -7.50 5.62 3.69
C THR A 105 -6.63 4.91 4.69
N LEU A 106 -5.32 5.11 4.60
CA LEU A 106 -4.34 4.71 5.61
C LEU A 106 -3.68 5.95 6.21
N THR A 107 -3.30 5.87 7.47
CA THR A 107 -2.23 6.73 8.02
C THR A 107 -0.93 5.96 8.10
N THR A 108 0.19 6.66 8.09
CA THR A 108 1.52 6.05 8.20
C THR A 108 2.42 6.86 9.12
N THR A 109 3.27 6.16 9.86
CA THR A 109 4.32 6.74 10.69
C THR A 109 5.63 6.03 10.41
N ASN A 110 6.71 6.78 10.23
CA ASN A 110 8.07 6.26 10.14
C ASN A 110 8.85 6.68 11.38
N LYS A 111 9.69 5.78 11.88
CA LYS A 111 10.53 5.99 13.04
C LYS A 111 11.99 5.67 12.73
N LYS A 112 12.89 6.49 13.29
CA LYS A 112 14.34 6.24 13.34
C LYS A 112 14.78 6.31 14.80
N ASN A 113 15.50 5.29 15.28
CA ASN A 113 16.00 5.24 16.67
C ASN A 113 14.90 5.54 17.71
N GLY A 114 13.72 4.95 17.53
CA GLY A 114 12.55 5.15 18.41
C GLY A 114 11.83 6.51 18.28
N LYS A 115 12.35 7.47 17.51
CA LYS A 115 11.73 8.79 17.30
C LYS A 115 10.94 8.84 16.00
N VAL A 116 9.76 9.45 16.04
CA VAL A 116 8.95 9.71 14.83
C VAL A 116 9.64 10.74 13.95
N THR A 117 9.91 10.37 12.70
CA THR A 117 10.57 11.24 11.72
C THR A 117 9.62 11.69 10.61
N VAL A 118 8.62 10.87 10.28
CA VAL A 118 7.61 11.15 9.25
C VAL A 118 6.25 10.66 9.72
N THR A 119 5.21 11.44 9.42
CA THR A 119 3.81 11.02 9.50
C THR A 119 3.10 11.34 8.19
N GLY A 120 1.98 10.68 7.91
CA GLY A 120 1.18 11.06 6.77
C GLY A 120 -0.07 10.23 6.54
N GLN A 121 -0.70 10.51 5.41
CA GLN A 121 -1.96 9.92 4.98
C GLN A 121 -1.83 9.43 3.54
N ILE A 122 -2.44 8.27 3.27
CA ILE A 122 -2.54 7.65 1.96
C ILE A 122 -4.02 7.52 1.64
N VAL A 123 -4.44 8.04 0.50
CA VAL A 123 -5.83 7.99 0.04
C VAL A 123 -5.89 7.43 -1.37
N VAL A 124 -6.69 6.39 -1.56
CA VAL A 124 -7.03 5.87 -2.89
C VAL A 124 -8.35 6.51 -3.34
N SER A 125 -8.38 6.98 -4.57
CA SER A 125 -9.57 7.56 -5.22
C SER A 125 -10.74 6.57 -5.27
N PRO A 126 -12.00 7.05 -5.37
CA PRO A 126 -13.18 6.19 -5.42
C PRO A 126 -13.11 5.13 -6.54
N ASP A 127 -12.60 5.52 -7.71
CA ASP A 127 -12.44 4.66 -8.90
C ASP A 127 -11.23 3.71 -8.82
N GLY A 128 -10.41 3.82 -7.76
CA GLY A 128 -9.26 2.96 -7.54
C GLY A 128 -8.07 3.22 -8.47
N LYS A 129 -8.09 4.27 -9.30
CA LYS A 129 -7.06 4.52 -10.34
C LYS A 129 -5.93 5.42 -9.86
N THR A 130 -6.19 6.28 -8.88
CA THR A 130 -5.20 7.21 -8.33
C THR A 130 -5.01 7.00 -6.83
N ARG A 131 -3.75 7.07 -6.38
CA ARG A 131 -3.34 7.03 -4.97
C ARG A 131 -2.57 8.29 -4.62
N ARG A 132 -3.04 9.04 -3.62
CA ARG A 132 -2.39 10.25 -3.11
C ARG A 132 -1.76 9.97 -1.75
N VAL A 133 -0.48 10.31 -1.60
CA VAL A 133 0.27 10.23 -0.35
C VAL A 133 0.66 11.65 0.06
N THR A 134 0.29 12.05 1.27
CA THR A 134 0.74 13.30 1.87
C THR A 134 1.57 12.99 3.09
N LEU A 135 2.86 13.34 3.05
CA LEU A 135 3.81 13.10 4.12
C LEU A 135 4.29 14.43 4.70
N THR A 136 4.38 14.51 6.02
CA THR A 136 5.08 15.58 6.73
C THR A 136 6.19 14.93 7.55
N GLY A 137 7.39 15.47 7.48
CA GLY A 137 8.52 14.92 8.20
C GLY A 137 9.63 15.92 8.42
N THR A 138 10.69 15.42 9.02
CA THR A 138 11.92 16.18 9.27
C THR A 138 13.08 15.48 8.58
N THR A 139 13.88 16.21 7.80
CA THR A 139 15.08 15.65 7.17
C THR A 139 16.15 15.32 8.23
N PRO A 140 17.17 14.52 7.91
CA PRO A 140 18.31 14.29 8.82
C PRO A 140 19.01 15.57 9.29
N LYS A 141 18.88 16.67 8.52
CA LYS A 141 19.41 18.01 8.86
C LYS A 141 18.46 18.86 9.70
N GLY A 142 17.35 18.29 10.21
CA GLY A 142 16.40 18.99 11.06
C GLY A 142 15.38 19.88 10.33
N LYS A 143 15.37 19.89 8.99
CA LYS A 143 14.45 20.73 8.21
C LYS A 143 13.07 20.07 8.08
N LYS A 144 12.00 20.79 8.39
CA LYS A 144 10.62 20.34 8.13
C LYS A 144 10.35 20.30 6.62
N VAL A 145 9.73 19.23 6.15
CA VAL A 145 9.35 19.03 4.75
C VAL A 145 7.93 18.49 4.65
N LYS A 146 7.26 18.84 3.55
CA LYS A 146 5.96 18.29 3.17
C LYS A 146 6.06 17.77 1.74
N ASN A 147 5.71 16.50 1.55
CA ASN A 147 5.70 15.86 0.25
C ASN A 147 4.27 15.43 -0.09
N VAL A 148 3.87 15.68 -1.33
CA VAL A 148 2.63 15.18 -1.91
C VAL A 148 3.01 14.33 -3.11
N ALA A 149 2.86 13.02 -3.01
CA ALA A 149 3.05 12.10 -4.12
C ALA A 149 1.69 11.66 -4.65
N VAL A 150 1.50 11.71 -5.95
CA VAL A 150 0.33 11.17 -6.64
C VAL A 150 0.82 10.02 -7.51
N TYR A 151 0.15 8.88 -7.41
CA TYR A 151 0.44 7.69 -8.17
C TYR A 151 -0.77 7.28 -8.99
N ASP A 152 -0.52 6.74 -10.18
CA ASP A 152 -1.51 6.06 -11.00
C ASP A 152 -1.35 4.55 -10.85
N LYS A 153 -2.46 3.83 -10.83
CA LYS A 153 -2.47 2.37 -10.80
C LYS A 153 -2.02 1.85 -12.17
N GLN A 154 -1.14 0.84 -12.17
CA GLN A 154 -0.71 0.14 -13.39
C GLN A 154 -1.63 -1.03 -13.73
#